data_AF-G3XYS7-F1
#
_entry.id   AF-G3XYS7-F1
#
_cell.length_a   1.000
_cell.length_b   1.000
_cell.length_c   1.000
_cell.angle_alpha   90.00
_cell.angle_beta   90.00
_cell.angle_gamma   90.00
#
_symmetry.space_group_name_H-M   'P 1'
#
loop_
_entity.id
_entity.type
_entity.pdbx_description
1 polymer ?
#
loop_
_entity_poly.entity_id
_entity_poly.type
_entity_poly.pdbx_seq_one_letter_code
_entity_poly.pdbx_strand_id
1 'polypeptide(L)'
;MTPSTPTESHWRFSTVTGYFYQSEPSTDPNTFNYASSDFGLIPRAYPTDADLGPDPKTTWERFAHHVRTLNAQSADPNVRYKVLFLGRHGEGYHNVAEREYGTEEWDKHYSLLPGNATSNWVDARLTDVGKSQAQTAHNTWKQQLKEHIPTPEKFYVSPLNRCLQTAWITFVGTGIEGTEPFRPVVKELLRETIGQHTCDSRSSKTAIMTEYPTYIIEEGFAENDEMYDAELRESDSARDKRFRDLMQDIFSTDEDKIFLSLTAHSGAITSLLNVFGHRRFSPLETGGVIPVFVRGERVMGPLPVMEVEPWFGVPK
;
A
#
# COMPACT_ATOMS: atom_id res chain seq x y z
N MET A 1 -17.83 29.68 30.55
CA MET A 1 -17.58 28.32 30.06
C MET A 1 -16.24 28.35 29.38
N THR A 2 -15.21 27.78 30.01
CA THR A 2 -13.89 27.62 29.39
C THR A 2 -14.04 26.72 28.17
N PRO A 3 -13.53 27.09 26.99
CA PRO A 3 -13.52 26.17 25.85
C PRO A 3 -12.71 24.95 26.28
N SER A 4 -13.34 23.77 26.31
CA SER A 4 -12.60 22.52 26.47
C SER A 4 -11.60 22.43 25.33
N THR A 5 -10.31 22.44 25.66
CA THR A 5 -9.23 22.17 24.71
C THR A 5 -9.53 20.80 24.08
N PRO A 6 -9.55 20.65 22.74
CA PRO A 6 -9.73 19.36 22.12
C PRO A 6 -8.72 18.39 22.74
N THR A 7 -9.20 17.31 23.32
CA THR A 7 -8.31 16.30 23.88
C THR A 7 -7.63 15.60 22.71
N GLU A 8 -6.34 15.89 22.51
CA GLU A 8 -5.52 15.32 21.45
C GLU A 8 -5.53 13.79 21.55
N SER A 9 -5.60 13.12 20.41
CA SER A 9 -5.55 11.66 20.31
C SER A 9 -4.87 11.24 19.01
N HIS A 10 -4.36 10.02 18.97
CA HIS A 10 -3.75 9.41 17.79
C HIS A 10 -4.08 7.93 17.69
N TRP A 11 -3.84 7.33 16.53
CA TRP A 11 -3.97 5.90 16.32
C TRP A 11 -2.67 5.17 16.63
N ARG A 12 -2.75 4.11 17.42
CA ARG A 12 -1.70 3.11 17.58
C ARG A 12 -2.05 1.89 16.73
N PHE A 13 -1.11 1.40 15.93
CA PHE A 13 -1.34 0.27 15.03
C PHE A 13 -0.64 -1.00 15.49
N SER A 14 -1.21 -2.13 15.12
CA SER A 14 -0.63 -3.46 15.32
C SER A 14 -1.18 -4.44 14.29
N THR A 15 -0.37 -5.38 13.84
CA THR A 15 -0.81 -6.49 12.99
C THR A 15 -1.50 -7.55 13.84
N VAL A 16 -2.62 -8.06 13.35
CA VAL A 16 -3.32 -9.21 13.92
C VAL A 16 -2.88 -10.47 13.16
N THR A 17 -2.04 -11.28 13.79
CA THR A 17 -1.47 -12.50 13.19
C THR A 17 -2.45 -13.69 13.23
N GLY A 18 -2.12 -14.77 12.53
CA GLY A 18 -2.93 -15.99 12.45
C GLY A 18 -4.02 -15.96 11.37
N TYR A 19 -4.09 -14.90 10.57
CA TYR A 19 -5.08 -14.75 9.49
C TYR A 19 -4.47 -14.87 8.10
N PHE A 20 -3.25 -14.37 7.92
CA PHE A 20 -2.53 -14.41 6.65
C PHE A 20 -1.16 -15.07 6.83
N TYR A 21 -0.81 -16.01 5.94
CA TYR A 21 0.48 -16.71 5.98
C TYR A 21 1.67 -15.74 6.01
N GLN A 22 1.58 -14.61 5.31
CA GLN A 22 2.65 -13.61 5.26
C GLN A 22 3.00 -13.02 6.63
N SER A 23 2.07 -13.05 7.60
CA SER A 23 2.31 -12.63 8.98
C SER A 23 2.95 -13.72 9.86
N GLU A 24 2.96 -14.97 9.40
CA GLU A 24 3.46 -16.10 10.16
C GLU A 24 4.99 -16.25 10.04
N PRO A 25 5.69 -16.57 11.14
CA PRO A 25 7.14 -16.71 11.11
C PRO A 25 7.68 -17.78 10.15
N SER A 26 6.86 -18.80 9.87
CA SER A 26 7.18 -19.98 9.06
C SER A 26 7.05 -19.77 7.56
N THR A 27 6.46 -18.66 7.10
CA THR A 27 6.29 -18.40 5.67
C THR A 27 7.53 -17.70 5.10
N ASP A 28 8.16 -18.32 4.12
CA ASP A 28 9.31 -17.76 3.40
C ASP A 28 8.85 -16.72 2.37
N PRO A 29 9.20 -15.44 2.52
CA PRO A 29 8.85 -14.40 1.56
C PRO A 29 9.37 -14.64 0.15
N ASN A 30 10.47 -15.39 -0.03
CA ASN A 30 11.11 -15.57 -1.33
C ASN A 30 10.41 -16.62 -2.22
N THR A 31 9.63 -17.51 -1.63
CA THR A 31 8.95 -18.59 -2.35
C THR A 31 7.43 -18.48 -2.31
N PHE A 32 6.90 -17.51 -1.56
CA PHE A 32 5.46 -17.36 -1.38
C PHE A 32 4.81 -16.73 -2.62
N ASN A 33 3.83 -17.42 -3.21
CA ASN A 33 3.06 -16.92 -4.35
C ASN A 33 1.64 -16.57 -3.90
N TYR A 34 1.32 -15.27 -3.89
CA TYR A 34 0.00 -14.78 -3.47
C TYR A 34 -1.12 -15.21 -4.42
N ALA A 35 -0.85 -15.33 -5.71
CA ALA A 35 -1.83 -15.61 -6.76
C ALA A 35 -2.37 -17.05 -6.70
N SER A 36 -1.55 -18.00 -6.22
CA SER A 36 -1.93 -19.41 -6.05
C SER A 36 -2.34 -19.79 -4.62
N SER A 37 -2.42 -18.82 -3.70
CA SER A 37 -2.56 -19.09 -2.26
C SER A 37 -3.69 -18.29 -1.60
N ASP A 38 -4.75 -17.94 -2.34
CA ASP A 38 -5.87 -17.12 -1.84
C ASP A 38 -5.41 -15.81 -1.17
N PHE A 39 -4.47 -15.10 -1.82
CA PHE A 39 -3.75 -13.94 -1.25
C PHE A 39 -3.08 -14.22 0.11
N GLY A 40 -3.00 -15.47 0.53
CA GLY A 40 -2.43 -15.93 1.79
C GLY A 40 -3.41 -16.10 2.94
N LEU A 41 -4.72 -16.02 2.72
CA LEU A 41 -5.70 -16.28 3.77
C LEU A 41 -5.55 -17.70 4.32
N ILE A 42 -5.39 -17.84 5.63
CA ILE A 42 -5.25 -19.13 6.30
C ILE A 42 -6.64 -19.75 6.48
N PRO A 43 -6.90 -20.97 5.94
CA PRO A 43 -8.16 -21.67 6.20
C PRO A 43 -8.31 -22.00 7.69
N ARG A 44 -9.33 -21.43 8.34
CA ARG A 44 -9.55 -21.62 9.78
C ARG A 44 -11.02 -21.50 10.16
N ALA A 45 -11.32 -21.83 11.42
CA ALA A 45 -12.58 -21.46 12.06
C ALA A 45 -12.46 -20.10 12.75
N TYR A 46 -13.57 -19.37 12.77
CA TYR A 46 -13.75 -18.10 13.45
C TYR A 46 -14.82 -18.25 14.54
N PRO A 47 -14.68 -17.59 15.70
CA PRO A 47 -15.71 -17.60 16.74
C PRO A 47 -17.10 -17.17 16.26
N THR A 48 -17.15 -16.32 15.24
CA THR A 48 -18.37 -15.75 14.63
C THR A 48 -19.01 -16.67 13.59
N ASP A 49 -18.44 -17.85 13.31
CA ASP A 49 -19.05 -18.78 12.35
C ASP A 49 -20.43 -19.29 12.82
N ALA A 50 -20.67 -19.29 14.14
CA ALA A 50 -21.96 -19.69 14.70
C ALA A 50 -23.11 -18.73 14.34
N ASP A 51 -22.78 -17.49 13.96
CA ASP A 51 -23.75 -16.46 13.56
C ASP A 51 -24.10 -16.56 12.06
N LEU A 52 -23.37 -17.39 11.30
CA LEU A 52 -23.64 -17.62 9.89
C LEU A 52 -24.82 -18.58 9.73
N GLY A 53 -25.63 -18.31 8.69
CA GLY A 53 -26.76 -19.17 8.33
C GLY A 53 -26.33 -20.59 7.92
N PRO A 54 -27.30 -21.47 7.64
CA PRO A 54 -27.04 -22.88 7.36
C PRO A 54 -26.31 -23.14 6.03
N ASP A 55 -26.28 -22.16 5.12
CA ASP A 55 -25.65 -22.31 3.81
C ASP A 55 -24.12 -22.31 3.94
N PRO A 56 -23.41 -23.26 3.29
CA PRO A 56 -21.94 -23.29 3.31
C PRO A 56 -21.34 -21.96 2.82
N LYS A 57 -20.36 -21.46 3.58
CA LYS A 57 -19.64 -20.22 3.29
C LYS A 57 -18.20 -20.49 2.89
N THR A 58 -17.71 -19.75 1.91
CA THR A 58 -16.29 -19.75 1.52
C THR A 58 -15.40 -19.26 2.68
N THR A 59 -14.10 -19.54 2.61
CA THR A 59 -13.13 -19.04 3.60
C THR A 59 -13.16 -17.51 3.68
N TRP A 60 -13.31 -16.84 2.53
CA TRP A 60 -13.40 -15.38 2.46
C TRP A 60 -14.69 -14.81 3.05
N GLU A 61 -15.86 -15.41 2.78
CA GLU A 61 -17.12 -14.96 3.39
C GLU A 61 -17.05 -15.04 4.92
N ARG A 62 -16.49 -16.13 5.44
CA ARG A 62 -16.32 -16.34 6.88
C ARG A 62 -15.36 -15.32 7.48
N PHE A 63 -14.22 -15.08 6.84
CA PHE A 63 -13.27 -14.04 7.25
C PHE A 63 -13.92 -12.65 7.21
N ALA A 64 -14.61 -12.30 6.14
CA ALA A 64 -15.25 -11.01 5.97
C ALA A 64 -16.34 -10.77 7.02
N HIS A 65 -17.15 -11.79 7.30
CA HIS A 65 -18.13 -11.75 8.38
C HIS A 65 -17.45 -11.54 9.73
N HIS A 66 -16.40 -12.30 10.02
CA HIS A 66 -15.65 -12.18 11.26
C HIS A 66 -15.09 -10.76 11.48
N VAL A 67 -14.42 -10.17 10.48
CA VAL A 67 -13.85 -8.82 10.61
C VAL A 67 -14.94 -7.76 10.77
N ARG A 68 -16.06 -7.88 10.03
CA ARG A 68 -17.20 -6.98 10.19
C ARG A 68 -17.82 -7.08 11.59
N THR A 69 -17.98 -8.30 12.10
CA THR A 69 -18.50 -8.54 13.45
C THR A 69 -17.54 -8.00 14.52
N LEU A 70 -16.22 -8.14 14.36
CA LEU A 70 -15.23 -7.54 15.26
C LEU A 70 -15.39 -6.02 15.36
N ASN A 71 -15.63 -5.33 14.24
CA ASN A 71 -15.87 -3.89 14.25
C ASN A 71 -17.25 -3.53 14.82
N ALA A 72 -18.30 -4.26 14.45
CA ALA A 72 -19.68 -3.98 14.87
C ALA A 72 -19.95 -4.27 16.35
N GLN A 73 -19.28 -5.29 16.91
CA GLN A 73 -19.44 -5.73 18.29
C GLN A 73 -18.24 -5.34 19.17
N SER A 74 -17.32 -4.51 18.68
CA SER A 74 -16.20 -4.04 19.50
C SER A 74 -16.73 -3.35 20.75
N ALA A 75 -16.41 -3.91 21.92
CA ALA A 75 -16.77 -3.31 23.20
C ALA A 75 -16.03 -1.97 23.44
N ASP A 76 -14.90 -1.76 22.74
CA ASP A 76 -14.14 -0.52 22.78
C ASP A 76 -14.41 0.30 21.50
N PRO A 77 -15.07 1.47 21.61
CA PRO A 77 -15.33 2.34 20.47
C PRO A 77 -14.07 2.96 19.87
N ASN A 78 -12.92 2.87 20.55
CA ASN A 78 -11.63 3.37 20.07
C ASN A 78 -10.85 2.34 19.24
N VAL A 79 -11.37 1.12 19.09
CA VAL A 79 -10.71 0.07 18.32
C VAL A 79 -11.37 -0.07 16.95
N ARG A 80 -10.54 -0.14 15.91
CA ARG A 80 -10.97 -0.43 14.53
C ARG A 80 -10.06 -1.47 13.91
N TYR A 81 -10.66 -2.37 13.15
CA TYR A 81 -9.96 -3.40 12.41
C TYR A 81 -10.11 -3.11 10.91
N LYS A 82 -8.98 -3.08 10.19
CA LYS A 82 -8.94 -2.90 8.74
C LYS A 82 -8.08 -4.00 8.10
N VAL A 83 -8.41 -4.39 6.88
CA VAL A 83 -7.63 -5.29 6.04
C VAL A 83 -7.10 -4.47 4.87
N LEU A 84 -5.78 -4.38 4.75
CA LEU A 84 -5.11 -3.62 3.71
C LEU A 84 -4.53 -4.58 2.67
N PHE A 85 -5.02 -4.53 1.44
CA PHE A 85 -4.42 -5.20 0.30
C PHE A 85 -3.32 -4.29 -0.28
N LEU A 86 -2.06 -4.55 0.10
CA LEU A 86 -0.92 -3.77 -0.33
C LEU A 86 -0.34 -4.37 -1.61
N GLY A 87 -0.46 -3.67 -2.74
CA GLY A 87 0.07 -4.11 -4.03
C GLY A 87 1.35 -3.38 -4.41
N ARG A 88 2.44 -4.08 -4.70
CA ARG A 88 3.63 -3.47 -5.31
C ARG A 88 3.38 -3.28 -6.80
N HIS A 89 3.78 -2.13 -7.34
CA HIS A 89 3.75 -1.90 -8.80
C HIS A 89 4.45 -3.03 -9.59
N GLY A 90 4.03 -3.23 -10.85
CA GLY A 90 4.75 -4.10 -11.79
C GLY A 90 6.13 -3.55 -12.15
N GLU A 91 6.98 -4.36 -12.78
CA GLU A 91 8.33 -3.96 -13.22
C GLU A 91 8.29 -2.65 -14.03
N GLY A 92 9.05 -1.65 -13.57
CA GLY A 92 9.30 -0.42 -14.30
C GLY A 92 10.66 -0.43 -14.98
N TYR A 93 10.88 0.49 -15.92
CA TYR A 93 12.18 0.63 -16.60
C TYR A 93 13.35 0.87 -15.63
N HIS A 94 13.11 1.56 -14.50
CA HIS A 94 14.12 1.72 -13.45
C HIS A 94 14.52 0.39 -12.80
N ASN A 95 13.60 -0.59 -12.65
CA ASN A 95 13.94 -1.91 -12.10
C ASN A 95 14.82 -2.71 -13.06
N VAL A 96 14.57 -2.58 -14.37
CA VAL A 96 15.41 -3.20 -15.39
C VAL A 96 16.82 -2.62 -15.32
N ALA A 97 16.94 -1.30 -15.23
CA ALA A 97 18.22 -0.61 -15.15
C ALA A 97 18.98 -0.93 -13.86
N GLU A 98 18.32 -0.91 -12.70
CA GLU A 98 18.94 -1.31 -11.42
C GLU A 98 19.48 -2.74 -11.50
N ARG A 99 18.73 -3.66 -12.10
CA ARG A 99 19.18 -5.06 -12.29
C ARG A 99 20.36 -5.16 -13.26
N GLU A 100 20.39 -4.34 -14.30
CA GLU A 100 21.47 -4.31 -15.31
C GLU A 100 22.77 -3.76 -14.73
N TYR A 101 22.71 -2.62 -14.04
CA TYR A 101 23.89 -1.93 -13.51
C TYR A 101 24.32 -2.44 -12.12
N GLY A 102 23.42 -3.11 -11.40
CA GLY A 102 23.61 -3.52 -10.02
C GLY A 102 23.29 -2.39 -9.04
N THR A 103 22.78 -2.73 -7.87
CA THR A 103 22.31 -1.76 -6.86
C THR A 103 23.39 -0.76 -6.43
N GLU A 104 24.66 -1.18 -6.30
CA GLU A 104 25.73 -0.26 -5.90
C GLU A 104 25.96 0.87 -6.92
N GLU A 105 26.12 0.54 -8.20
CA GLU A 105 26.32 1.55 -9.26
C GLU A 105 25.02 2.31 -9.57
N TRP A 106 23.87 1.65 -9.40
CA TRP A 106 22.57 2.29 -9.49
C TRP A 106 22.45 3.43 -8.47
N ASP A 107 22.66 3.14 -7.19
CA ASP A 107 22.52 4.12 -6.11
C ASP A 107 23.58 5.24 -6.19
N LYS A 108 24.80 4.94 -6.67
CA LYS A 108 25.90 5.92 -6.77
C LYS A 108 25.81 6.81 -8.00
N HIS A 109 25.26 6.33 -9.12
CA HIS A 109 25.39 7.01 -10.41
C HIS A 109 24.12 6.98 -11.26
N TYR A 110 23.64 5.79 -11.63
CA TYR A 110 22.62 5.69 -12.68
C TYR A 110 21.25 6.21 -12.24
N SER A 111 20.87 6.00 -10.98
CA SER A 111 19.61 6.50 -10.42
C SER A 111 19.51 8.03 -10.45
N LEU A 112 20.64 8.74 -10.51
CA LEU A 112 20.73 10.20 -10.56
C LEU A 112 20.51 10.77 -11.96
N LEU A 113 20.55 9.92 -12.98
CA LEU A 113 20.35 10.31 -14.38
C LEU A 113 18.87 10.21 -14.73
N PRO A 114 18.37 11.01 -15.69
CA PRO A 114 17.00 10.89 -16.17
C PRO A 114 16.76 9.58 -16.94
N GLY A 115 17.82 8.88 -17.34
CA GLY A 115 17.74 7.72 -18.20
C GLY A 115 19.02 7.50 -18.99
N ASN A 116 18.95 6.62 -19.97
CA ASN A 116 20.00 6.35 -20.94
C ASN A 116 19.45 6.48 -22.38
N ALA A 117 20.20 6.02 -23.37
CA ALA A 117 19.80 6.12 -24.78
C ALA A 117 18.52 5.31 -25.12
N THR A 118 18.11 4.37 -24.27
CA THR A 118 17.02 3.43 -24.56
C THR A 118 15.83 3.56 -23.60
N SER A 119 15.99 4.20 -22.44
CA SER A 119 14.96 4.26 -21.40
C SER A 119 15.00 5.55 -20.58
N ASN A 120 13.83 5.99 -20.13
CA ASN A 120 13.65 7.09 -19.19
C ASN A 120 13.30 6.53 -17.81
N TRP A 121 13.96 7.01 -16.78
CA TRP A 121 13.79 6.59 -15.39
C TRP A 121 13.07 7.62 -14.54
N VAL A 122 12.97 8.89 -14.97
CA VAL A 122 12.15 9.91 -14.30
C VAL A 122 10.71 9.43 -14.24
N ASP A 123 10.15 9.33 -13.04
CA ASP A 123 8.80 8.81 -12.80
C ASP A 123 8.50 7.56 -13.65
N ALA A 124 9.43 6.59 -13.60
CA ALA A 124 9.53 5.51 -14.57
C ALA A 124 8.19 4.79 -14.84
N ARG A 125 7.93 4.52 -16.12
CA ARG A 125 6.77 3.75 -16.59
C ARG A 125 6.98 2.24 -16.44
N LEU A 126 5.88 1.49 -16.49
CA LEU A 126 5.93 0.02 -16.54
C LEU A 126 6.54 -0.46 -17.86
N THR A 127 7.31 -1.54 -17.77
CA THR A 127 7.66 -2.36 -18.94
C THR A 127 6.46 -3.22 -19.36
N ASP A 128 6.55 -3.90 -20.50
CA ASP A 128 5.52 -4.87 -20.87
C ASP A 128 5.45 -6.05 -19.88
N VAL A 129 6.58 -6.45 -19.29
CA VAL A 129 6.62 -7.41 -18.18
C VAL A 129 5.85 -6.87 -16.98
N GLY A 130 6.07 -5.60 -16.61
CA GLY A 130 5.33 -4.96 -15.51
C GLY A 130 3.83 -4.88 -15.75
N LYS A 131 3.40 -4.61 -16.99
CA LYS A 131 1.97 -4.67 -17.36
C LYS A 131 1.42 -6.09 -17.23
N SER A 132 2.16 -7.11 -17.67
CA SER A 132 1.77 -8.51 -17.50
C SER A 132 1.67 -8.92 -16.02
N GLN A 133 2.57 -8.43 -15.16
CA GLN A 133 2.49 -8.65 -13.71
C GLN A 133 1.24 -8.00 -13.10
N ALA A 134 0.91 -6.76 -13.50
CA ALA A 134 -0.33 -6.11 -13.08
C ALA A 134 -1.58 -6.87 -13.58
N GLN A 135 -1.51 -7.48 -14.77
CA GLN A 135 -2.56 -8.35 -15.31
C GLN A 135 -2.67 -9.68 -14.53
N THR A 136 -1.58 -10.23 -14.01
CA THR A 136 -1.62 -11.36 -13.08
C THR A 136 -2.43 -10.98 -11.84
N ALA A 137 -2.16 -9.84 -11.21
CA ALA A 137 -2.96 -9.36 -10.08
C ALA A 137 -4.44 -9.16 -10.44
N HIS A 138 -4.75 -8.60 -11.62
CA HIS A 138 -6.12 -8.51 -12.13
C HIS A 138 -6.81 -9.89 -12.20
N ASN A 139 -6.13 -10.87 -12.78
CA ASN A 139 -6.66 -12.22 -12.93
C ASN A 139 -6.85 -12.91 -11.57
N THR A 140 -5.92 -12.71 -10.63
CA THR A 140 -6.06 -13.18 -9.24
C THR A 140 -7.30 -12.58 -8.58
N TRP A 141 -7.52 -11.25 -8.67
CA TRP A 141 -8.75 -10.63 -8.17
C TRP A 141 -9.99 -11.28 -8.78
N LYS A 142 -10.05 -11.45 -10.11
CA LYS A 142 -11.19 -12.09 -10.78
C LYS A 142 -11.41 -13.55 -10.38
N GLN A 143 -10.36 -14.28 -10.05
CA GLN A 143 -10.49 -15.63 -9.50
C GLN A 143 -11.06 -15.58 -8.08
N GLN A 144 -10.52 -14.73 -7.22
CA GLN A 144 -10.92 -14.62 -5.82
C GLN A 144 -12.33 -14.03 -5.65
N LEU A 145 -12.82 -13.24 -6.61
CA LEU A 145 -14.22 -12.82 -6.68
C LEU A 145 -15.19 -13.99 -6.80
N LYS A 146 -14.79 -15.11 -7.45
CA LYS A 146 -15.61 -16.33 -7.52
C LYS A 146 -15.68 -17.04 -6.17
N GLU A 147 -14.66 -16.85 -5.34
CA GLU A 147 -14.58 -17.32 -3.96
C GLU A 147 -15.10 -16.26 -2.97
N HIS A 148 -15.81 -15.23 -3.45
CA HIS A 148 -16.46 -14.21 -2.63
C HIS A 148 -15.50 -13.44 -1.70
N ILE A 149 -14.26 -13.16 -2.16
CA ILE A 149 -13.35 -12.23 -1.47
C ILE A 149 -14.06 -10.91 -1.15
N PRO A 150 -13.94 -10.36 0.07
CA PRO A 150 -14.40 -9.00 0.35
C PRO A 150 -13.62 -8.02 -0.51
N THR A 151 -14.34 -7.24 -1.31
CA THR A 151 -13.74 -6.27 -2.21
C THR A 151 -13.27 -5.02 -1.47
N PRO A 152 -12.21 -4.34 -1.95
CA PRO A 152 -11.82 -3.06 -1.38
C PRO A 152 -12.97 -2.04 -1.50
N GLU A 153 -13.25 -1.35 -0.40
CA GLU A 153 -14.25 -0.29 -0.30
C GLU A 153 -13.64 1.09 -0.64
N LYS A 154 -12.31 1.15 -0.67
CA LYS A 154 -11.53 2.32 -1.04
C LYS A 154 -10.21 1.88 -1.67
N PHE A 155 -9.79 2.63 -2.69
CA PHE A 155 -8.54 2.42 -3.41
C PHE A 155 -7.67 3.65 -3.26
N TYR A 156 -6.45 3.47 -2.74
CA TYR A 156 -5.42 4.48 -2.70
C TYR A 156 -4.26 4.08 -3.61
N VAL A 157 -3.62 5.07 -4.22
CA VAL A 157 -2.53 4.84 -5.16
C VAL A 157 -1.46 5.91 -5.01
N SER A 158 -0.20 5.51 -5.13
CA SER A 158 0.92 6.43 -5.19
C SER A 158 0.82 7.33 -6.44
N PRO A 159 1.26 8.61 -6.38
CA PRO A 159 1.29 9.49 -7.54
C PRO A 159 2.33 9.12 -8.60
N LEU A 160 3.19 8.14 -8.35
CA LEU A 160 4.20 7.68 -9.31
C LEU A 160 3.57 6.82 -10.40
N ASN A 161 3.90 7.08 -11.65
CA ASN A 161 3.25 6.54 -12.85
C ASN A 161 3.16 5.02 -12.88
N ARG A 162 4.22 4.32 -12.45
CA ARG A 162 4.22 2.86 -12.31
C ARG A 162 3.09 2.33 -11.41
N CYS A 163 2.76 3.03 -10.33
CA CYS A 163 1.64 2.66 -9.45
C CYS A 163 0.29 3.04 -10.05
N LEU A 164 0.18 4.23 -10.64
CA LEU A 164 -1.04 4.68 -11.32
C LEU A 164 -1.44 3.69 -12.43
N GLN A 165 -0.50 3.33 -13.30
CA GLN A 165 -0.73 2.34 -14.36
C GLN A 165 -1.01 0.94 -13.81
N THR A 166 -0.28 0.49 -12.77
CA THR A 166 -0.54 -0.82 -12.14
C THR A 166 -1.97 -0.88 -11.60
N ALA A 167 -2.40 0.13 -10.83
CA ALA A 167 -3.74 0.16 -10.25
C ALA A 167 -4.83 0.13 -11.33
N TRP A 168 -4.66 0.89 -12.42
CA TRP A 168 -5.58 0.85 -13.56
C TRP A 168 -5.70 -0.56 -14.14
N ILE A 169 -4.58 -1.21 -14.46
CA ILE A 169 -4.58 -2.57 -15.06
C ILE A 169 -5.20 -3.58 -14.10
N THR A 170 -4.86 -3.49 -12.81
CA THR A 170 -5.32 -4.44 -11.79
C THR A 170 -6.84 -4.37 -11.59
N PHE A 171 -7.45 -3.18 -11.57
CA PHE A 171 -8.83 -3.03 -11.09
C PHE A 171 -9.88 -2.74 -12.16
N VAL A 172 -9.54 -2.08 -13.27
CA VAL A 172 -10.51 -1.81 -14.35
C VAL A 172 -10.96 -3.13 -14.98
N GLY A 173 -12.26 -3.31 -15.21
CA GLY A 173 -12.84 -4.53 -15.80
C GLY A 173 -12.94 -5.73 -14.86
N THR A 174 -12.64 -5.55 -13.56
CA THR A 174 -12.80 -6.61 -12.55
C THR A 174 -14.26 -6.84 -12.18
N GLY A 175 -15.10 -5.81 -12.27
CA GLY A 175 -16.49 -5.81 -11.81
C GLY A 175 -16.66 -5.49 -10.32
N ILE A 176 -15.58 -5.05 -9.65
CA ILE A 176 -15.63 -4.59 -8.26
C ILE A 176 -16.39 -3.25 -8.19
N GLU A 177 -17.17 -3.05 -7.14
CA GLU A 177 -17.85 -1.78 -6.90
C GLU A 177 -16.83 -0.63 -6.82
N GLY A 178 -17.12 0.49 -7.50
CA GLY A 178 -16.21 1.64 -7.55
C GLY A 178 -15.07 1.53 -8.57
N THR A 179 -15.01 0.47 -9.38
CA THR A 179 -14.02 0.34 -10.47
C THR A 179 -14.56 0.69 -11.86
N GLU A 180 -15.85 1.04 -11.98
CA GLU A 180 -16.49 1.39 -13.27
C GLU A 180 -17.35 2.67 -13.14
N PRO A 181 -16.77 3.86 -13.39
CA PRO A 181 -15.36 4.11 -13.72
C PRO A 181 -14.44 3.95 -12.49
N PHE A 182 -13.19 3.56 -12.72
CA PHE A 182 -12.19 3.44 -11.66
C PHE A 182 -11.69 4.82 -11.19
N ARG A 183 -11.88 5.10 -9.90
CA ARG A 183 -11.59 6.40 -9.27
C ARG A 183 -10.80 6.26 -7.96
N PRO A 184 -9.56 5.75 -8.01
CA PRO A 184 -8.73 5.66 -6.81
C PRO A 184 -8.33 7.07 -6.33
N VAL A 185 -8.00 7.19 -5.05
CA VAL A 185 -7.46 8.42 -4.45
C VAL A 185 -5.95 8.38 -4.54
N VAL A 186 -5.36 9.39 -5.19
CA VAL A 186 -3.91 9.59 -5.24
C VAL A 186 -3.46 10.21 -3.92
N LYS A 187 -2.54 9.53 -3.22
CA LYS A 187 -1.98 9.96 -1.93
C LYS A 187 -0.49 10.24 -2.05
N GLU A 188 -0.10 11.49 -1.86
CA GLU A 188 1.29 11.98 -1.94
C GLU A 188 2.20 11.22 -0.98
N LEU A 189 1.74 10.93 0.24
CA LEU A 189 2.54 10.19 1.21
C LEU A 189 2.66 8.68 0.91
N LEU A 190 2.02 8.16 -0.15
CA LEU A 190 2.10 6.75 -0.59
C LEU A 190 3.24 6.51 -1.60
N ARG A 191 4.12 7.49 -1.80
CA ARG A 191 5.33 7.38 -2.65
C ARG A 191 6.33 6.37 -2.12
N GLU A 192 7.23 5.92 -3.01
CA GLU A 192 8.46 5.21 -2.62
C GLU A 192 9.34 6.12 -1.74
N THR A 193 10.55 5.68 -1.39
CA THR A 193 11.59 6.59 -0.87
C THR A 193 11.63 7.89 -1.68
N ILE A 194 11.68 9.03 -1.01
CA ILE A 194 11.70 10.32 -1.70
C ILE A 194 13.13 10.82 -1.87
N GLY A 195 13.41 11.42 -3.03
CA GLY A 195 14.65 12.13 -3.32
C GLY A 195 15.76 11.26 -3.90
N GLN A 196 16.80 11.96 -4.37
CA GLN A 196 18.03 11.51 -5.03
C GLN A 196 17.81 10.75 -6.34
N HIS A 197 17.04 9.66 -6.31
CA HIS A 197 16.76 8.84 -7.47
C HIS A 197 15.70 9.52 -8.34
N THR A 198 15.99 9.75 -9.61
CA THR A 198 15.06 10.42 -10.53
C THR A 198 13.75 9.65 -10.70
N CYS A 199 13.77 8.32 -10.52
CA CYS A 199 12.56 7.49 -10.52
C CYS A 199 11.62 7.73 -9.35
N ASP A 200 12.10 8.40 -8.30
CA ASP A 200 11.32 8.76 -7.14
C ASP A 200 10.73 10.18 -7.24
N SER A 201 11.12 10.96 -8.25
CA SER A 201 10.42 12.20 -8.61
C SER A 201 9.08 11.88 -9.30
N ARG A 202 8.02 12.59 -8.93
CA ARG A 202 6.69 12.42 -9.53
C ARG A 202 6.40 13.45 -10.61
N SER A 203 5.54 13.07 -11.54
CA SER A 203 4.91 14.01 -12.48
C SER A 203 4.12 15.10 -11.76
N SER A 204 3.89 16.22 -12.47
CA SER A 204 3.06 17.30 -11.95
C SER A 204 1.61 16.84 -11.76
N LYS A 205 0.87 17.51 -10.89
CA LYS A 205 -0.57 17.26 -10.68
C LYS A 205 -1.34 17.35 -12.00
N THR A 206 -1.09 18.39 -12.80
CA THR A 206 -1.73 18.56 -14.10
C THR A 206 -1.41 17.40 -15.04
N ALA A 207 -0.17 16.92 -15.09
CA ALA A 207 0.21 15.77 -15.90
C ALA A 207 -0.52 14.48 -15.45
N ILE A 208 -0.57 14.21 -14.15
CA ILE A 208 -1.29 13.05 -13.59
C ILE A 208 -2.78 13.13 -13.95
N MET A 209 -3.43 14.27 -13.75
CA MET A 209 -4.86 14.44 -14.05
C MET A 209 -5.17 14.38 -15.56
N THR A 210 -4.23 14.80 -16.42
CA THR A 210 -4.39 14.71 -17.87
C THR A 210 -4.39 13.26 -18.34
N GLU A 211 -3.49 12.45 -17.78
CA GLU A 211 -3.34 11.06 -18.17
C GLU A 211 -4.35 10.13 -17.48
N TYR A 212 -4.69 10.41 -16.23
CA TYR A 212 -5.61 9.63 -15.40
C TYR A 212 -6.81 10.49 -14.97
N PRO A 213 -7.68 10.93 -15.90
CA PRO A 213 -8.70 11.94 -15.63
C PRO A 213 -9.80 11.51 -14.65
N THR A 214 -9.93 10.21 -14.37
CA THR A 214 -10.89 9.69 -13.39
C THR A 214 -10.32 9.61 -11.97
N TYR A 215 -9.01 9.77 -11.80
CA TYR A 215 -8.37 9.63 -10.51
C TYR A 215 -8.67 10.85 -9.63
N ILE A 216 -8.87 10.60 -8.33
CA ILE A 216 -9.16 11.65 -7.36
C ILE A 216 -7.83 12.09 -6.76
N ILE A 217 -7.42 13.33 -7.00
CA ILE A 217 -6.26 13.92 -6.32
C ILE A 217 -6.69 14.38 -4.94
N GLU A 218 -5.91 14.03 -3.90
CA GLU A 218 -6.21 14.47 -2.53
C GLU A 218 -6.16 16.00 -2.37
N GLU A 219 -6.82 16.50 -1.33
CA GLU A 219 -6.78 17.90 -0.96
C GLU A 219 -5.35 18.30 -0.55
N GLY A 220 -4.92 19.51 -0.94
CA GLY A 220 -3.59 20.02 -0.63
C GLY A 220 -2.46 19.49 -1.52
N PHE A 221 -2.74 18.62 -2.50
CA PHE A 221 -1.73 18.11 -3.43
C PHE A 221 -1.12 19.24 -4.30
N ALA A 222 0.19 19.44 -4.18
CA ALA A 222 0.95 20.47 -4.87
C ALA A 222 1.06 20.21 -6.39
N GLU A 223 1.09 21.28 -7.20
CA GLU A 223 1.23 21.13 -8.65
C GLU A 223 2.56 20.47 -9.02
N ASN A 224 3.67 21.02 -8.53
CA ASN A 224 5.00 20.48 -8.75
C ASN A 224 5.41 19.53 -7.62
N ASP A 225 6.48 18.79 -7.83
CA ASP A 225 7.05 17.89 -6.83
C ASP A 225 7.93 18.66 -5.84
N GLU A 226 7.33 19.20 -4.78
CA GLU A 226 8.01 19.98 -3.75
C GLU A 226 8.75 19.12 -2.72
N MET A 227 8.47 17.81 -2.66
CA MET A 227 9.10 16.89 -1.71
C MET A 227 10.39 16.29 -2.25
N TYR A 228 10.57 16.26 -3.57
CA TYR A 228 11.76 15.71 -4.21
C TYR A 228 12.97 16.62 -4.03
N ASP A 229 14.05 16.05 -3.52
CA ASP A 229 15.37 16.67 -3.42
C ASP A 229 16.34 15.86 -4.29
N ALA A 230 17.13 16.50 -5.15
CA ALA A 230 18.06 15.80 -6.04
C ALA A 230 19.37 15.38 -5.34
N GLU A 231 19.69 15.99 -4.20
CA GLU A 231 20.93 15.75 -3.45
C GLU A 231 20.69 14.81 -2.28
N LEU A 232 19.50 14.86 -1.67
CA LEU A 232 19.16 14.13 -0.45
C LEU A 232 18.17 13.00 -0.72
N ARG A 233 18.40 11.87 -0.05
CA ARG A 233 17.53 10.69 -0.04
C ARG A 233 16.91 10.51 1.33
N GLU A 234 15.60 10.25 1.34
CA GLU A 234 14.84 9.94 2.55
C GLU A 234 15.40 8.70 3.24
N SER A 235 15.66 8.81 4.56
CA SER A 235 16.07 7.67 5.38
C SER A 235 14.91 6.69 5.59
N ASP A 236 15.22 5.43 5.88
CA ASP A 236 14.19 4.43 6.16
C ASP A 236 13.30 4.84 7.35
N SER A 237 13.88 5.45 8.39
CA SER A 237 13.11 5.99 9.52
C SER A 237 12.27 7.22 9.16
N ALA A 238 12.73 8.10 8.27
CA ALA A 238 11.89 9.18 7.75
C ALA A 238 10.69 8.63 6.95
N ARG A 239 10.93 7.60 6.12
CA ARG A 239 9.88 6.89 5.39
C ARG A 239 8.88 6.23 6.35
N ASP A 240 9.35 5.51 7.36
CA ASP A 240 8.49 4.89 8.39
C ASP A 240 7.60 5.94 9.10
N LYS A 241 8.16 7.10 9.46
CA LYS A 241 7.36 8.21 10.02
C LYS A 241 6.30 8.69 9.04
N ARG A 242 6.66 8.89 7.77
CA ARG A 242 5.72 9.33 6.72
C ARG A 242 4.57 8.35 6.54
N PHE A 243 4.85 7.05 6.55
CA PHE A 243 3.81 6.03 6.44
C PHE A 243 2.96 5.91 7.71
N ARG A 244 3.52 6.14 8.90
CA ARG A 244 2.73 6.28 10.13
C ARG A 244 1.75 7.44 10.01
N ASP A 245 2.21 8.60 9.55
CA ASP A 245 1.40 9.81 9.41
C ASP A 245 0.31 9.61 8.32
N LEU A 246 0.62 8.93 7.21
CA LEU A 246 -0.38 8.49 6.22
C LEU A 246 -1.45 7.57 6.83
N MET A 247 -1.06 6.63 7.70
CA MET A 247 -2.04 5.75 8.36
C MET A 247 -2.87 6.48 9.41
N GLN A 248 -2.33 7.51 10.08
CA GLN A 248 -3.13 8.38 10.96
C GLN A 248 -4.27 9.02 10.18
N ASP A 249 -3.96 9.55 8.99
CA ASP A 249 -4.93 10.16 8.08
C ASP A 249 -5.98 9.14 7.61
N ILE A 250 -5.57 8.04 6.99
CA ILE A 250 -6.50 7.02 6.46
C ILE A 250 -7.41 6.42 7.55
N PHE A 251 -6.90 6.15 8.74
CA PHE A 251 -7.73 5.65 9.84
C PHE A 251 -8.68 6.71 10.41
N SER A 252 -8.42 8.00 10.18
CA SER A 252 -9.29 9.10 10.64
C SER A 252 -10.29 9.56 9.57
N THR A 253 -9.95 9.50 8.29
CA THR A 253 -10.82 9.97 7.20
C THR A 253 -11.83 8.91 6.75
N ASP A 254 -11.44 7.64 6.75
CA ASP A 254 -12.23 6.54 6.22
C ASP A 254 -12.56 5.53 7.35
N GLU A 255 -12.96 6.02 8.53
CA GLU A 255 -13.20 5.22 9.74
C GLU A 255 -14.15 4.03 9.54
N ASP A 256 -15.15 4.15 8.66
CA ASP A 256 -16.15 3.12 8.37
C ASP A 256 -15.68 2.04 7.39
N LYS A 257 -14.59 2.28 6.66
CA LYS A 257 -14.07 1.35 5.65
C LYS A 257 -13.19 0.28 6.28
N ILE A 258 -13.45 -0.98 5.96
CA ILE A 258 -12.76 -2.13 6.54
C ILE A 258 -11.73 -2.68 5.56
N PHE A 259 -12.09 -2.87 4.30
CA PHE A 259 -11.22 -3.44 3.27
C PHE A 259 -10.68 -2.34 2.37
N LEU A 260 -9.37 -2.14 2.37
CA LEU A 260 -8.70 -1.08 1.61
C LEU A 260 -7.68 -1.67 0.65
N SER A 261 -7.52 -1.07 -0.52
CA SER A 261 -6.43 -1.39 -1.45
C SER A 261 -5.46 -0.23 -1.54
N LEU A 262 -4.16 -0.51 -1.42
CA LEU A 262 -3.09 0.47 -1.57
C LEU A 262 -2.10 -0.03 -2.64
N THR A 263 -2.04 0.63 -3.79
CA THR A 263 -1.04 0.33 -4.82
C THR A 263 0.18 1.23 -4.64
N ALA A 264 1.31 0.62 -4.27
CA ALA A 264 2.51 1.28 -3.76
C ALA A 264 3.81 0.58 -4.25
N HIS A 265 4.88 0.72 -3.46
CA HIS A 265 6.25 0.36 -3.82
C HIS A 265 6.89 -0.56 -2.77
N SER A 266 8.12 -1.03 -3.01
CA SER A 266 8.75 -2.02 -2.12
C SER A 266 9.15 -1.41 -0.78
N GLY A 267 9.78 -0.23 -0.80
CA GLY A 267 10.14 0.50 0.42
C GLY A 267 8.90 0.97 1.17
N ALA A 268 7.92 1.51 0.44
CA ALA A 268 6.60 1.88 0.97
C ALA A 268 5.91 0.76 1.75
N ILE A 269 5.81 -0.44 1.16
CA ILE A 269 5.21 -1.60 1.82
C ILE A 269 6.05 -2.03 3.01
N THR A 270 7.38 -2.04 2.89
CA THR A 270 8.28 -2.36 4.01
C THR A 270 8.04 -1.43 5.20
N SER A 271 7.89 -0.13 4.96
CA SER A 271 7.59 0.86 5.99
C SER A 271 6.20 0.69 6.62
N LEU A 272 5.17 0.37 5.81
CA LEU A 272 3.85 0.01 6.35
C LEU A 272 3.94 -1.21 7.27
N LEU A 273 4.66 -2.26 6.87
CA LEU A 273 4.86 -3.44 7.71
C LEU A 273 5.54 -3.09 9.04
N ASN A 274 6.59 -2.25 9.02
CA ASN A 274 7.25 -1.75 10.22
C ASN A 274 6.29 -0.97 11.13
N VAL A 275 5.51 -0.04 10.58
CA VAL A 275 4.53 0.78 11.31
C VAL A 275 3.46 -0.09 11.99
N PHE A 276 3.08 -1.20 11.37
CA PHE A 276 2.11 -2.14 11.95
C PHE A 276 2.74 -3.17 12.89
N GLY A 277 4.06 -3.15 13.11
CA GLY A 277 4.75 -4.20 13.84
C GLY A 277 4.61 -5.59 13.18
N HIS A 278 4.38 -5.62 11.87
CA HIS A 278 4.39 -6.85 11.09
C HIS A 278 5.84 -7.34 10.93
N ARG A 279 6.05 -8.65 10.78
CA ARG A 279 7.37 -9.16 10.41
C ARG A 279 7.85 -8.60 9.07
N ARG A 280 9.16 -8.56 8.83
CA ARG A 280 9.66 -8.25 7.49
C ARG A 280 9.16 -9.31 6.49
N PHE A 281 8.52 -8.84 5.41
CA PHE A 281 8.09 -9.67 4.29
C PHE A 281 8.55 -8.99 3.00
N SER A 282 9.85 -9.08 2.73
CA SER A 282 10.54 -8.28 1.74
C SER A 282 11.66 -9.08 1.07
N PRO A 283 11.91 -8.86 -0.23
CA PRO A 283 11.14 -7.99 -1.12
C PRO A 283 9.80 -8.65 -1.51
N LEU A 284 8.71 -7.87 -1.50
CA LEU A 284 7.50 -8.29 -2.22
C LEU A 284 7.81 -8.23 -3.72
N GLU A 285 7.52 -9.27 -4.49
CA GLU A 285 7.77 -9.28 -5.94
C GLU A 285 7.03 -8.15 -6.67
N THR A 286 7.55 -7.69 -7.82
CA THR A 286 6.86 -6.69 -8.65
C THR A 286 5.52 -7.23 -9.15
N GLY A 287 4.44 -6.47 -8.95
CA GLY A 287 3.06 -6.91 -9.16
C GLY A 287 2.49 -7.77 -8.04
N GLY A 288 3.28 -8.07 -7.00
CA GLY A 288 2.86 -8.85 -5.84
C GLY A 288 1.86 -8.11 -4.96
N VAL A 289 0.99 -8.88 -4.28
CA VAL A 289 0.00 -8.34 -3.33
C VAL A 289 0.11 -9.04 -1.98
N ILE A 290 0.14 -8.26 -0.91
CA ILE A 290 0.13 -8.73 0.48
C ILE A 290 -1.06 -8.12 1.24
N PRO A 291 -2.05 -8.93 1.67
CA PRO A 291 -3.03 -8.49 2.65
C PRO A 291 -2.40 -8.39 4.04
N VAL A 292 -2.75 -7.34 4.78
CA VAL A 292 -2.35 -7.15 6.18
C VAL A 292 -3.59 -6.86 7.01
N PHE A 293 -3.81 -7.66 8.05
CA PHE A 293 -4.89 -7.43 9.01
C PHE A 293 -4.40 -6.53 10.15
N VAL A 294 -4.91 -5.30 10.21
CA VAL A 294 -4.43 -4.25 11.11
C VAL A 294 -5.49 -3.91 12.15
N ARG A 295 -5.08 -3.92 13.42
CA ARG A 295 -5.82 -3.33 14.53
C ARG A 295 -5.28 -1.92 14.79
N GLY A 296 -6.14 -0.92 14.64
CA GLY A 296 -5.94 0.45 15.09
C GLY A 296 -6.64 0.69 16.42
N GLU A 297 -5.96 1.34 17.36
CA GLU A 297 -6.52 1.76 18.63
C GLU A 297 -6.28 3.26 18.83
N ARG A 298 -7.36 4.02 18.94
CA ARG A 298 -7.30 5.46 19.23
C ARG A 298 -6.94 5.64 20.70
N VAL A 299 -5.80 6.26 20.97
CA VAL A 299 -5.27 6.50 22.31
C VAL A 299 -5.17 8.01 22.58
N MET A 300 -5.41 8.39 23.83
CA MET A 300 -5.35 9.79 24.25
C MET A 300 -3.92 10.29 24.35
N GLY A 301 -3.70 11.54 23.97
CA GLY A 301 -2.41 12.22 23.98
C GLY A 301 -1.83 12.42 22.58
N PRO A 302 -0.75 13.22 22.49
CA PRO A 302 -0.08 13.53 21.23
C PRO A 302 0.51 12.28 20.58
N LEU A 303 0.62 12.30 19.25
CA LEU A 303 1.33 11.27 18.50
C LEU A 303 2.79 11.20 18.99
N PRO A 304 3.30 10.02 19.41
CA PRO A 304 4.63 9.91 19.95
C PRO A 304 5.69 10.40 18.96
N VAL A 305 6.67 11.14 19.47
CA VAL A 305 7.84 11.52 18.69
C VAL A 305 8.58 10.25 18.29
N MET A 306 8.91 10.15 17.01
CA MET A 306 9.71 9.06 16.47
C MET A 306 11.12 9.58 16.23
N GLU A 307 12.13 8.79 16.57
CA GLU A 307 13.50 9.07 16.16
C GLU A 307 13.60 8.92 14.65
N VAL A 308 14.06 9.97 13.98
CA VAL A 308 14.18 10.03 12.52
C VAL A 308 15.62 10.35 12.19
N GLU A 309 16.27 9.42 11.51
CA GLU A 309 17.60 9.62 10.96
C GLU A 309 17.56 10.69 9.87
N PRO A 310 18.61 11.50 9.73
CA PRO A 310 18.66 12.51 8.68
C PRO A 310 18.59 11.87 7.31
N TRP A 311 18.09 12.64 6.34
CA TRP A 311 18.24 12.31 4.94
C TRP A 311 19.74 12.28 4.60
N PHE A 312 20.11 11.44 3.63
CA PHE A 312 21.52 11.18 3.31
C PHE A 312 21.85 11.52 1.85
N GLY A 313 23.09 11.92 1.62
CA GLY A 313 23.59 12.23 0.28
C GLY A 313 23.94 10.98 -0.52
N VAL A 314 24.46 11.16 -1.73
CA VAL A 314 24.85 10.04 -2.61
C VAL A 314 25.91 9.18 -1.93
N PRO A 315 25.75 7.83 -1.91
CA PRO A 315 26.77 6.93 -1.39
C PRO A 315 28.13 7.13 -2.06
N LYS A 316 29.22 6.93 -1.31
CA LYS A 316 30.60 7.01 -1.84
C LYS A 316 31.04 5.73 -2.52
#